data_AF-A0AB72VAB9-F1
#
_entry.id   AF-A0AB72VAB9-F1
#
_cell.length_a   1.000
_cell.length_b   1.000
_cell.length_c   1.000
_cell.angle_alpha   90.00
_cell.angle_beta   90.00
_cell.angle_gamma   90.00
#
_symmetry.space_group_name_H-M   'P 1'
#
loop_
_entity.id
_entity.type
_entity.pdbx_description
1 polymer ?
#
loop_
_entity_poly.entity_id
_entity_poly.type
_entity_poly.pdbx_seq_one_letter_code
_entity_poly.pdbx_strand_id
1 'polypeptide(L)'
;MKRKMIKMTQPRPDAASVSLEKKRPEGWPVGSFETYPEAQAAVDLLSDNAFPVTELTIVGVDLIEVERVTGRLTWGRVIAGGMASGAWLGLFFGIVMALMSGFWFSSIAAGIGMGLVFGIVGAAVPYAASKGKRDFTSSTQIVAGRYDVICSPERAREARDMIALKARDLRQ
;
A
#
# COMPACT_ATOMS: atom_id res chain seq x y z
N MET A 1 -23.87 53.81 -28.35
CA MET A 1 -23.10 52.55 -28.43
C MET A 1 -22.91 51.99 -27.01
N LYS A 2 -23.67 50.98 -26.59
CA LYS A 2 -23.52 50.31 -25.28
C LYS A 2 -22.60 49.10 -25.46
N ARG A 3 -21.39 49.13 -24.89
CA ARG A 3 -20.50 47.95 -24.84
C ARG A 3 -21.02 46.99 -23.77
N LYS A 4 -21.42 45.80 -24.21
CA LYS A 4 -21.91 44.69 -23.40
C LYS A 4 -20.75 44.16 -22.56
N MET A 5 -20.80 44.33 -21.24
CA MET A 5 -19.86 43.71 -20.31
C MET A 5 -20.03 42.19 -20.36
N ILE A 6 -18.99 41.51 -20.83
CA ILE A 6 -18.87 40.05 -20.76
C ILE A 6 -18.65 39.71 -19.29
N LYS A 7 -19.62 39.04 -18.67
CA LYS A 7 -19.53 38.51 -17.32
C LYS A 7 -18.42 37.46 -17.31
N MET A 8 -17.26 37.84 -16.77
CA MET A 8 -16.13 36.95 -16.54
C MET A 8 -16.59 35.93 -15.50
N THR A 9 -16.93 34.72 -15.94
CA THR A 9 -17.12 33.57 -15.06
C THR A 9 -15.83 33.41 -14.28
N GLN A 10 -15.87 33.73 -12.99
CA GLN A 10 -14.74 33.50 -12.11
C GLN A 10 -14.41 32.00 -12.15
N PRO A 11 -13.12 31.62 -12.28
CA PRO A 11 -12.75 30.22 -12.09
C PRO A 11 -13.21 29.80 -10.70
N ARG A 12 -14.05 28.77 -10.65
CA ARG A 12 -14.40 28.06 -9.42
C ARG A 12 -13.08 27.66 -8.76
N PRO A 13 -12.83 27.96 -7.47
CA PRO A 13 -11.64 27.46 -6.81
C PRO A 13 -11.62 25.95 -6.97
N ASP A 14 -10.66 25.57 -7.78
CA ASP A 14 -10.14 24.26 -8.09
C ASP A 14 -9.96 23.52 -6.76
N ALA A 15 -10.86 22.56 -6.53
CA ALA A 15 -10.76 21.53 -5.51
C ALA A 15 -9.57 20.56 -5.77
N ALA A 16 -8.52 21.03 -6.43
CA ALA A 16 -7.43 20.26 -7.02
C ALA A 16 -6.07 20.94 -6.75
N SER A 17 -5.87 21.45 -5.53
CA SER A 17 -4.54 21.61 -4.94
C SER A 17 -4.63 21.86 -3.43
N VAL A 18 -5.39 21.01 -2.71
CA VAL A 18 -5.03 20.78 -1.30
C VAL A 18 -3.74 19.97 -1.34
N SER A 19 -2.63 20.68 -1.52
CA SER A 19 -1.32 20.23 -1.13
C SER A 19 -1.46 19.88 0.35
N LEU A 20 -1.73 18.61 0.63
CA LEU A 20 -1.56 18.03 1.95
C LEU A 20 -0.05 18.05 2.19
N GLU A 21 0.48 19.23 2.49
CA GLU A 21 1.71 19.34 3.22
C GLU A 21 1.53 18.40 4.40
N LYS A 22 2.31 17.31 4.42
CA LYS A 22 2.24 16.28 5.45
C LYS A 22 2.75 16.90 6.74
N LYS A 23 1.98 17.82 7.31
CA LYS A 23 2.23 18.46 8.58
C LYS A 23 2.06 17.38 9.63
N ARG A 24 3.05 17.25 10.51
CA ARG A 24 2.97 16.34 11.65
C ARG A 24 1.66 16.63 12.39
N PRO A 25 0.87 15.59 12.74
CA PRO A 25 -0.36 15.82 13.48
C PRO A 25 -0.03 16.58 14.76
N GLU A 26 -0.79 17.66 15.00
CA GLU A 26 -0.63 18.52 16.16
C GLU A 26 -1.45 17.96 17.32
N GLY A 27 -0.91 18.01 18.53
CA GLY A 27 -1.59 17.52 19.73
C GLY A 27 -0.62 17.09 20.81
N TRP A 28 -1.17 16.80 21.98
CA TRP A 28 -0.43 16.33 23.14
C TRP A 28 -0.74 14.85 23.38
N PRO A 29 0.26 13.99 23.60
CA PRO A 29 0.04 12.58 23.86
C PRO A 29 -0.70 12.40 25.18
N VAL A 30 -1.80 11.65 25.16
CA VAL A 30 -2.62 11.32 26.32
C VAL A 30 -2.42 9.87 26.78
N GLY A 31 -1.83 9.04 25.93
CA GLY A 31 -1.37 7.69 26.25
C GLY A 31 -0.46 7.14 25.16
N SER A 32 0.40 6.20 25.51
CA SER A 32 1.32 5.50 24.62
C SER A 32 1.16 3.99 24.82
N PHE A 33 1.00 3.26 23.72
CA PHE A 33 0.64 1.85 23.72
C PHE A 33 1.51 1.08 22.74
N GLU A 34 1.81 -0.19 23.01
CA GLU A 34 2.69 -1.00 22.15
C GLU A 34 1.95 -1.46 20.89
N THR A 35 0.64 -1.70 21.02
CA THR A 35 -0.18 -2.26 19.95
C THR A 35 -1.33 -1.35 19.56
N TYR A 36 -1.74 -1.41 18.29
CA TYR A 36 -2.91 -0.67 17.81
C TYR A 36 -4.20 -1.01 18.59
N PRO A 37 -4.50 -2.28 18.91
CA PRO A 37 -5.68 -2.62 19.71
C PRO A 37 -5.68 -2.00 21.12
N GLU A 38 -4.53 -1.87 21.77
CA GLU A 38 -4.43 -1.17 23.07
C GLU A 38 -4.73 0.32 22.94
N ALA A 39 -4.19 0.97 21.91
CA ALA A 39 -4.49 2.37 21.62
C ALA A 39 -5.98 2.56 21.28
N GLN A 40 -6.58 1.64 20.53
CA GLN A 40 -8.00 1.64 20.24
C GLN A 40 -8.83 1.46 21.51
N ALA A 41 -8.47 0.53 22.38
CA ALA A 41 -9.16 0.32 23.65
C ALA A 41 -9.13 1.56 24.55
N ALA A 42 -8.04 2.34 24.51
CA ALA A 42 -7.97 3.62 25.21
C ALA A 42 -8.91 4.68 24.61
N VAL A 43 -9.04 4.73 23.28
CA VAL A 43 -10.00 5.61 22.59
C VAL A 43 -11.44 5.18 22.90
N ASP A 44 -11.72 3.88 22.88
CA ASP A 44 -13.04 3.33 23.23
C ASP A 44 -13.40 3.68 24.67
N LEU A 45 -12.46 3.54 25.61
CA LEU A 45 -12.64 3.94 27.00
C LEU A 45 -12.96 5.44 27.14
N LEU A 46 -12.25 6.30 26.41
CA LEU A 46 -12.53 7.73 26.43
C LEU A 46 -13.93 8.02 25.86
N SER A 47 -14.29 7.35 24.76
CA SER A 47 -15.62 7.43 24.16
C SER A 47 -16.73 7.03 25.14
N ASP A 48 -16.55 5.93 25.87
CA ASP A 48 -17.51 5.42 26.85
C ASP A 48 -17.72 6.39 28.01
N ASN A 49 -16.71 7.20 28.35
CA ASN A 49 -16.78 8.28 29.33
C ASN A 49 -17.24 9.63 28.72
N ALA A 50 -17.87 9.60 27.54
CA ALA A 50 -18.40 10.76 26.82
C ALA A 50 -17.35 11.80 26.41
N PHE A 51 -16.09 11.39 26.25
CA PHE A 51 -15.05 12.23 25.65
C PHE A 51 -15.26 12.35 24.13
N PRO A 52 -15.05 13.54 23.52
CA PRO A 52 -15.21 13.72 22.08
C PRO A 52 -14.10 13.00 21.32
N VAL A 53 -14.43 11.84 20.75
CA VAL A 53 -13.50 11.05 19.91
C VAL A 53 -12.96 11.81 18.70
N THR A 54 -13.68 12.84 18.24
CA THR A 54 -13.24 13.72 17.14
C THR A 54 -12.00 14.55 17.49
N GLU A 55 -11.68 14.71 18.77
CA GLU A 55 -10.47 15.38 19.22
C GLU A 55 -9.29 14.42 19.45
N LEU A 56 -9.52 13.11 19.31
CA LEU A 56 -8.50 12.07 19.48
C LEU A 56 -7.91 11.68 18.13
N THR A 57 -6.60 11.47 18.10
CA THR A 57 -5.90 10.91 16.93
C THR A 57 -4.92 9.84 17.38
N ILE A 58 -4.99 8.66 16.76
CA ILE A 58 -4.00 7.60 16.97
C ILE A 58 -2.85 7.83 15.98
N VAL A 59 -1.64 7.97 16.51
CA VAL A 59 -0.42 8.20 15.73
C VAL A 59 0.53 7.04 15.93
N GLY A 60 0.90 6.37 14.84
CA GLY A 60 2.03 5.43 14.86
C GLY A 60 3.33 6.21 14.97
N VAL A 61 4.11 5.94 16.01
CA VAL A 61 5.39 6.58 16.30
C VAL A 61 6.51 5.56 16.08
N ASP A 62 7.70 6.07 15.73
CA ASP A 62 8.89 5.28 15.45
C ASP A 62 8.62 4.22 14.38
N LEU A 63 8.28 4.67 13.16
CA LEU A 63 8.03 3.76 12.05
C LEU A 63 9.30 2.99 11.71
N ILE A 64 9.21 1.67 11.82
CA ILE A 64 10.26 0.72 11.47
C ILE A 64 9.88 0.10 10.12
N GLU A 65 10.81 0.17 9.18
CA GLU A 65 10.70 -0.53 7.91
C GLU A 65 11.23 -1.95 8.08
N VAL A 66 10.34 -2.94 7.90
CA VAL A 66 10.68 -4.37 7.98
C VAL A 66 10.77 -4.93 6.57
N GLU A 67 11.98 -5.32 6.18
CA GLU A 67 12.22 -6.02 4.92
C GLU A 67 12.22 -7.53 5.17
N ARG A 68 11.14 -8.22 4.80
CA ARG A 68 11.07 -9.69 4.94
C ARG A 68 11.71 -10.36 3.73
N VAL A 69 12.78 -11.10 3.96
CA VAL A 69 13.47 -11.91 2.95
C VAL A 69 12.66 -13.19 2.69
N THR A 70 11.92 -13.25 1.60
CA THR A 70 11.00 -14.39 1.32
C THR A 70 11.63 -15.52 0.50
N GLY A 71 12.78 -15.29 -0.14
CA GLY A 71 13.52 -16.34 -0.86
C GLY A 71 14.51 -15.80 -1.90
N ARG A 72 15.28 -16.73 -2.51
CA ARG A 72 16.25 -16.41 -3.57
C ARG A 72 15.58 -16.44 -4.94
N LEU A 73 15.70 -15.35 -5.69
CA LEU A 73 15.26 -15.31 -7.08
C LEU A 73 16.36 -15.90 -7.97
N THR A 74 16.30 -17.19 -8.28
CA THR A 74 17.29 -17.87 -9.13
C THR A 74 16.92 -17.76 -10.61
N TRP A 75 17.93 -17.78 -11.48
CA TRP A 75 17.78 -17.88 -12.94
C TRP A 75 16.81 -18.98 -13.37
N GLY A 76 16.85 -20.14 -12.70
CA GLY A 76 15.93 -21.25 -12.97
C GLY A 76 14.46 -20.88 -12.73
N ARG A 77 14.16 -20.12 -11.67
CA ARG A 77 12.78 -19.70 -11.37
C ARG A 77 12.28 -18.61 -12.33
N VAL A 78 13.17 -17.72 -12.77
CA VAL A 78 12.86 -16.69 -13.78
C VAL A 78 12.58 -17.33 -15.13
N ILE A 79 13.43 -18.25 -15.58
CA ILE A 79 13.25 -18.97 -16.84
C ILE A 79 11.98 -19.82 -16.78
N ALA A 80 11.76 -20.58 -15.70
CA ALA A 80 10.55 -21.38 -15.54
C ALA A 80 9.27 -20.52 -15.56
N GLY A 81 9.29 -19.37 -14.88
CA GLY A 81 8.18 -18.41 -14.91
C GLY A 81 7.93 -17.82 -16.29
N GLY A 82 9.00 -17.45 -17.00
CA GLY A 82 8.93 -16.95 -18.39
C GLY A 82 8.46 -17.99 -19.39
N MET A 83 8.87 -19.26 -19.23
CA MET A 83 8.37 -20.37 -20.04
C MET A 83 6.89 -20.61 -19.81
N ALA A 84 6.43 -20.58 -18.56
CA ALA A 84 5.02 -20.79 -18.25
C ALA A 84 4.13 -19.69 -18.85
N SER A 85 4.50 -18.41 -18.68
CA SER A 85 3.76 -17.29 -19.25
C SER A 85 3.84 -17.27 -20.79
N GLY A 86 5.01 -17.56 -21.33
CA GLY A 86 5.26 -17.66 -22.77
C GLY A 86 4.49 -18.80 -23.43
N ALA A 87 4.46 -19.99 -22.83
CA ALA A 87 3.70 -21.14 -23.32
C ALA A 87 2.20 -20.86 -23.32
N TRP A 88 1.67 -20.19 -22.29
CA TRP A 88 0.26 -19.79 -22.26
C TRP A 88 -0.09 -18.82 -23.40
N LEU A 89 0.72 -17.77 -23.58
CA LEU A 89 0.54 -16.81 -24.67
C LEU A 89 0.69 -17.48 -26.05
N GLY A 90 1.69 -18.34 -26.19
CA GLY A 90 1.96 -19.10 -27.41
C GLY A 90 0.84 -20.08 -27.75
N LEU A 91 0.27 -20.75 -26.74
CA LEU A 91 -0.91 -21.60 -26.90
C LEU A 91 -2.11 -20.78 -27.37
N PHE A 92 -2.34 -19.60 -26.78
CA PHE A 92 -3.41 -18.70 -27.19
C PHE A 92 -3.27 -18.31 -28.68
N PHE A 93 -2.11 -17.80 -29.09
CA PHE A 93 -1.87 -17.45 -30.50
C PHE A 93 -1.89 -18.67 -31.42
N GLY A 94 -1.40 -19.82 -30.95
CA GLY A 94 -1.42 -21.08 -31.68
C GLY A 94 -2.84 -21.57 -31.98
N ILE A 95 -3.76 -21.44 -31.01
CA ILE A 95 -5.19 -21.75 -31.20
C ILE A 95 -5.82 -20.76 -32.20
N VAL A 96 -5.55 -19.47 -32.06
CA VAL A 96 -6.04 -18.45 -33.01
C VAL A 96 -5.56 -18.75 -34.44
N MET A 97 -4.27 -19.08 -34.61
CA MET A 97 -3.73 -19.49 -35.91
C MET A 97 -4.35 -20.80 -36.41
N ALA A 98 -4.55 -21.79 -35.54
CA ALA A 98 -5.18 -23.06 -35.91
C ALA A 98 -6.59 -22.87 -36.48
N LEU A 99 -7.38 -21.98 -35.86
CA LEU A 99 -8.73 -21.64 -36.33
C LEU A 99 -8.71 -20.96 -37.70
N MET A 100 -7.67 -20.16 -38.00
CA MET A 100 -7.55 -19.47 -39.29
C MET A 100 -6.94 -20.34 -40.39
N SER A 101 -5.94 -21.18 -40.05
CA SER A 101 -5.19 -21.98 -41.03
C SER A 101 -5.80 -23.36 -41.29
N GLY A 102 -6.61 -23.88 -40.37
CA GLY A 102 -7.14 -25.25 -40.38
C GLY A 102 -6.12 -26.32 -39.94
N PHE A 103 -4.84 -25.97 -39.78
CA PHE A 103 -3.79 -26.89 -39.35
C PHE A 103 -3.59 -26.81 -37.83
N TRP A 104 -4.35 -27.60 -37.08
CA TRP A 104 -4.38 -27.57 -35.62
C TRP A 104 -3.03 -27.87 -34.98
N PHE A 105 -2.43 -29.02 -35.33
CA PHE A 105 -1.22 -29.49 -34.66
C PHE A 105 -0.01 -28.57 -34.92
N SER A 106 0.25 -28.21 -36.18
CA SER A 106 1.40 -27.37 -36.53
C SER A 106 1.26 -25.93 -36.01
N SER A 107 0.06 -25.34 -36.07
CA SER A 107 -0.17 -23.97 -35.59
C SER A 107 0.01 -23.87 -34.08
N ILE A 108 -0.53 -24.85 -33.33
CA ILE A 108 -0.38 -24.89 -31.87
C ILE A 108 1.09 -25.14 -31.48
N ALA A 109 1.77 -26.09 -32.13
CA ALA A 109 3.18 -26.37 -31.86
C ALA A 109 4.07 -25.16 -32.15
N ALA A 110 3.84 -24.47 -33.28
CA ALA A 110 4.57 -23.25 -33.64
C ALA A 110 4.28 -22.11 -32.65
N GLY A 111 3.02 -21.93 -32.27
CA GLY A 111 2.60 -20.92 -31.29
C GLY A 111 3.27 -21.13 -29.93
N ILE A 112 3.22 -22.34 -29.38
CA ILE A 112 3.88 -22.68 -28.11
C ILE A 112 5.41 -22.50 -28.23
N GLY A 113 6.02 -22.98 -29.33
CA GLY A 113 7.46 -22.84 -29.54
C GLY A 113 7.92 -21.39 -29.56
N MET A 114 7.22 -20.53 -30.32
CA MET A 114 7.51 -19.10 -30.38
C MET A 114 7.21 -18.40 -29.05
N GLY A 115 6.11 -18.78 -28.38
CA GLY A 115 5.72 -18.27 -27.07
C GLY A 115 6.76 -18.59 -25.98
N LEU A 116 7.31 -19.80 -25.97
CA LEU A 116 8.40 -20.19 -25.05
C LEU A 116 9.64 -19.32 -25.25
N VAL A 117 10.09 -19.14 -26.50
CA VAL A 117 11.25 -18.28 -26.80
C VAL A 117 10.99 -16.85 -26.35
N PHE A 118 9.82 -16.30 -26.70
CA PHE A 118 9.45 -14.94 -26.33
C PHE A 118 9.31 -14.76 -24.81
N GLY A 119 8.71 -15.73 -24.11
CA GLY A 119 8.56 -15.70 -22.66
C GLY A 119 9.88 -15.81 -21.91
N ILE A 120 10.81 -16.65 -22.37
CA ILE A 120 12.16 -16.72 -21.83
C ILE A 120 12.89 -15.40 -22.03
N VAL A 121 12.90 -14.86 -23.25
CA VAL A 121 13.58 -13.58 -23.55
C VAL A 121 12.96 -12.44 -22.75
N GLY A 122 11.64 -12.35 -22.72
CA GLY A 122 10.88 -11.34 -21.98
C GLY A 122 11.10 -11.38 -20.47
N ALA A 123 11.36 -12.55 -19.89
CA ALA A 123 11.72 -12.68 -18.48
C ALA A 123 13.23 -12.47 -18.21
N ALA A 124 14.09 -12.95 -19.11
CA ALA A 124 15.54 -12.92 -18.96
C ALA A 124 16.13 -11.51 -19.14
N VAL A 125 15.63 -10.72 -20.10
CA VAL A 125 16.12 -9.36 -20.38
C VAL A 125 15.99 -8.42 -19.16
N PRO A 126 14.79 -8.24 -18.54
CA PRO A 126 14.66 -7.36 -17.38
C PRO A 126 15.42 -7.90 -16.16
N TYR A 127 15.52 -9.22 -16.00
CA TYR A 127 16.29 -9.84 -14.92
C TYR A 127 17.81 -9.61 -15.09
N ALA A 128 18.34 -9.75 -16.31
CA ALA A 128 19.73 -9.45 -16.63
C ALA A 128 20.04 -7.95 -16.54
N ALA A 129 19.13 -7.08 -16.99
CA ALA A 129 19.24 -5.63 -16.85
C ALA A 129 19.27 -5.19 -15.37
N SER A 130 18.63 -5.96 -14.49
CA SER A 130 18.67 -5.74 -13.04
C SER A 130 20.01 -6.14 -12.38
N LYS A 131 20.99 -6.64 -13.14
CA LYS A 131 22.40 -6.89 -12.74
C LYS A 131 22.57 -7.62 -11.40
N GLY A 132 21.73 -8.61 -11.09
CA GLY A 132 21.85 -9.38 -9.83
C GLY A 132 21.59 -8.57 -8.56
N LYS A 133 21.08 -7.33 -8.64
CA LYS A 133 20.76 -6.50 -7.46
C LYS A 133 19.44 -6.90 -6.79
N ARG A 134 18.87 -8.05 -7.15
CA ARG A 134 17.62 -8.59 -6.56
C ARG A 134 17.76 -10.10 -6.35
N ASP A 135 18.79 -10.47 -5.59
CA ASP A 135 18.96 -11.85 -5.11
C ASP A 135 17.92 -12.23 -4.03
N PHE A 136 17.07 -11.28 -3.65
CA PHE A 136 15.96 -11.45 -2.73
C PHE A 136 14.71 -10.77 -3.30
N THR A 137 13.57 -11.46 -3.23
CA THR A 137 12.28 -10.78 -3.32
C THR A 137 11.92 -10.29 -1.93
N SER A 138 11.95 -8.98 -1.76
CA SER A 138 11.57 -8.34 -0.51
C SER A 138 10.15 -7.82 -0.59
N SER A 139 9.37 -8.13 0.45
CA SER A 139 8.16 -7.40 0.76
C SER A 139 8.52 -6.34 1.81
N THR A 140 8.48 -5.08 1.42
CA THR A 140 8.60 -3.97 2.37
C THR A 140 7.30 -3.83 3.14
N GLN A 141 7.38 -3.83 4.46
CA GLN A 141 6.25 -3.52 5.34
C GLN A 141 6.68 -2.43 6.32
N ILE A 142 5.86 -1.39 6.47
CA ILE A 142 6.05 -0.37 7.49
C ILE A 142 5.23 -0.78 8.72
N VAL A 143 5.87 -0.81 9.88
CA VAL A 143 5.25 -1.12 11.17
C VAL A 143 5.57 0.02 12.14
N ALA A 144 4.61 0.44 12.98
CA ALA A 144 4.89 1.42 14.03
C ALA A 144 5.54 0.72 15.22
N GLY A 145 6.58 1.33 15.80
CA GLY A 145 7.20 0.83 17.02
C GLY A 145 6.29 0.98 18.24
N ARG A 146 5.46 2.04 18.27
CA ARG A 146 4.39 2.23 19.25
C ARG A 146 3.26 3.08 18.68
N TYR A 147 2.16 3.15 19.40
CA TYR A 147 0.97 3.93 19.07
C TYR A 147 0.68 4.94 20.17
N ASP A 148 0.81 6.23 19.85
CA ASP A 148 0.45 7.32 20.75
C ASP A 148 -0.95 7.81 20.42
N VAL A 149 -1.82 7.92 21.43
CA VAL A 149 -3.10 8.63 21.31
C VAL A 149 -2.83 10.09 21.66
N ILE A 150 -3.08 11.00 20.74
CA ILE A 150 -2.92 12.45 20.94
C ILE A 150 -4.28 13.13 20.99
N CYS A 151 -4.34 14.26 21.71
CA CYS A 151 -5.52 15.10 21.84
C CYS A 151 -5.17 16.59 21.66
N SER A 152 -6.18 17.40 21.38
CA SER A 152 -6.12 18.87 21.52
C SER A 152 -5.51 19.28 22.88
N PRO A 153 -4.65 20.32 22.93
CA PRO A 153 -4.04 20.80 24.18
C PRO A 153 -5.05 21.11 25.28
N GLU A 154 -6.23 21.60 24.92
CA GLU A 154 -7.28 22.07 25.83
C GLU A 154 -7.84 20.94 26.69
N ARG A 155 -7.97 19.74 26.12
CA ARG A 155 -8.59 18.57 26.78
C ARG A 155 -7.62 17.42 27.07
N ALA A 156 -6.35 17.55 26.67
CA ALA A 156 -5.35 16.51 26.88
C ALA A 156 -5.18 16.10 28.35
N ARG A 157 -5.33 17.04 29.30
CA ARG A 157 -5.24 16.73 30.74
C ARG A 157 -6.38 15.83 31.20
N GLU A 158 -7.61 16.18 30.82
CA GLU A 158 -8.82 15.44 31.14
C GLU A 158 -8.74 13.99 30.61
N ALA A 159 -8.32 13.83 29.35
CA ALA A 159 -8.13 12.52 28.73
C ALA A 159 -7.07 11.67 29.44
N ARG A 160 -5.92 12.27 29.80
CA ARG A 160 -4.87 11.58 30.58
C ARG A 160 -5.37 11.12 31.94
N ASP A 161 -6.08 11.99 32.65
CA ASP A 161 -6.59 11.69 33.98
C ASP A 161 -7.59 10.52 33.94
N MET A 162 -8.47 10.46 32.93
CA MET A 162 -9.39 9.34 32.72
C MET A 162 -8.67 8.02 32.41
N ILE A 163 -7.67 8.03 31.51
CA ILE A 163 -6.87 6.84 31.21
C ILE A 163 -6.12 6.37 32.47
N ALA A 164 -5.57 7.30 33.25
CA ALA A 164 -4.83 7.00 34.47
C ALA A 164 -5.71 6.40 35.58
N LEU A 165 -6.95 6.85 35.72
CA LEU A 165 -7.91 6.29 36.67
C LEU A 165 -8.19 4.82 36.37
N LYS A 166 -8.47 4.47 35.11
CA LYS A 166 -8.71 3.07 34.73
C LYS A 166 -7.50 2.18 34.94
N ALA A 167 -6.30 2.68 34.65
CA ALA A 167 -5.06 1.93 34.85
C ALA A 167 -4.80 1.57 36.33
N ARG A 168 -5.41 2.31 37.28
CA ARG A 168 -5.37 1.99 38.71
C ARG A 168 -6.40 0.91 39.08
N ASP A 169 -7.60 0.98 38.51
CA ASP A 169 -8.68 0.01 38.77
C ASP A 169 -8.31 -1.41 38.33
N LEU A 170 -7.54 -1.56 37.24
CA LEU A 170 -7.06 -2.87 36.77
C LEU A 170 -5.96 -3.49 37.64
N ARG A 171 -5.42 -2.73 38.61
CA ARG A 171 -4.31 -3.14 39.47
C ARG A 171 -4.76 -3.57 40.87
N GLN A 172 -6.05 -3.45 41.17
CA GLN A 172 -6.70 -3.92 42.40
C GLN A 172 -7.50 -5.19 42.11
#